data_AF-A0A3P6C9L2-F1
#
_entry.id   AF-A0A3P6C9L2-F1
#
_cell.length_a   1.000
_cell.length_b   1.000
_cell.length_c   1.000
_cell.angle_alpha   90.00
_cell.angle_beta   90.00
_cell.angle_gamma   90.00
#
_symmetry.space_group_name_H-M   'P 1'
#
loop_
_entity.id
_entity.type
_entity.pdbx_description
1 polymer ?
#
loop_
_entity_poly.entity_id
_entity_poly.type
_entity_poly.pdbx_seq_one_letter_code
_entity_poly.pdbx_strand_id
1 'polypeptide(L)'
;MRTLVYTVHQTLTPRLLQFRSNIQPAKRRGHSQVTPLHVTSTILTSRRSIFFRRACLKSHPLTSFGRQIAHPSLYFQALELCFNVSFNRIPTNPNSQFQTQPSLANALVAALRRAHAHQRRWCAEQ
;
A
#
# COMPACT_ATOMS: atom_id res chain seq x y z
N MET A 1 2.30 -12.36 -23.84
CA MET A 1 1.84 -11.45 -22.76
C MET A 1 1.63 -12.13 -21.39
N ARG A 2 1.40 -13.47 -21.29
CA ARG A 2 1.17 -14.17 -19.99
C ARG A 2 2.45 -14.43 -19.15
N THR A 3 3.62 -14.50 -19.78
CA THR A 3 4.91 -14.86 -19.17
C THR A 3 5.52 -13.76 -18.27
N LEU A 4 5.20 -12.50 -18.52
CA LEU A 4 5.64 -11.35 -17.71
C LEU A 4 4.88 -11.22 -16.38
N VAL A 5 3.68 -11.78 -16.28
CA VAL A 5 2.91 -11.78 -15.03
C VAL A 5 3.44 -12.85 -14.08
N TYR A 6 3.82 -14.02 -14.62
CA TYR A 6 4.41 -15.12 -13.84
C TYR A 6 5.79 -14.78 -13.26
N THR A 7 6.68 -14.16 -14.05
CA THR A 7 8.02 -13.75 -13.59
C THR A 7 7.97 -12.64 -12.54
N VAL A 8 7.02 -11.71 -12.65
CA VAL A 8 6.74 -10.72 -11.60
C VAL A 8 6.24 -11.43 -10.35
N HIS A 9 5.37 -12.44 -10.46
CA HIS A 9 4.83 -13.19 -9.32
C HIS A 9 5.91 -14.00 -8.56
N GLN A 10 6.86 -14.60 -9.29
CA GLN A 10 7.94 -15.43 -8.73
C GLN A 10 9.08 -14.63 -8.08
N THR A 11 9.45 -13.47 -8.62
CA THR A 11 10.46 -12.60 -7.97
C THR A 11 9.88 -11.73 -6.86
N LEU A 12 8.58 -11.41 -6.89
CA LEU A 12 7.91 -10.70 -5.80
C LEU A 12 7.37 -11.61 -4.70
N THR A 13 7.47 -12.94 -4.82
CA THR A 13 6.83 -13.88 -3.87
C THR A 13 7.06 -13.53 -2.39
N PRO A 14 8.27 -13.23 -1.88
CA PRO A 14 8.44 -12.87 -0.46
C PRO A 14 7.75 -11.54 -0.08
N ARG A 15 7.66 -10.59 -1.01
CA ARG A 15 6.93 -9.32 -0.79
C ARG A 15 5.42 -9.51 -0.91
N LEU A 16 4.96 -10.38 -1.81
CA LEU A 16 3.57 -10.84 -1.93
C LEU A 16 3.10 -11.59 -0.68
N LEU A 17 3.98 -12.34 -0.02
CA LEU A 17 3.68 -12.97 1.27
C LEU A 17 3.39 -11.91 2.35
N GLN A 18 4.13 -10.79 2.40
CA GLN A 18 3.79 -9.66 3.29
C GLN A 18 2.44 -9.02 2.94
N PHE A 19 1.98 -9.12 1.69
CA PHE A 19 0.67 -8.61 1.28
C PHE A 19 -0.51 -9.53 1.65
N ARG A 20 -0.26 -10.78 2.07
CA ARG A 20 -1.32 -11.68 2.55
C ARG A 20 -2.08 -11.09 3.75
N SER A 21 -1.41 -10.30 4.58
CA SER A 21 -2.04 -9.59 5.70
C SER A 21 -3.07 -8.54 5.26
N ASN A 22 -3.04 -8.09 4.00
CA ASN A 22 -3.95 -7.10 3.43
C ASN A 22 -5.19 -7.73 2.77
N ILE A 23 -5.20 -9.05 2.58
CA ILE A 23 -6.33 -9.82 2.04
C ILE A 23 -7.50 -9.80 3.04
N GLN A 24 -7.22 -10.04 4.31
CA GLN A 24 -8.24 -10.07 5.37
C GLN A 24 -8.93 -8.71 5.55
N PRO A 25 -8.22 -7.56 5.62
CA PRO A 25 -8.83 -6.23 5.60
C PRO A 25 -9.73 -5.97 4.39
N ALA A 26 -9.30 -6.36 3.18
CA ALA A 26 -10.12 -6.20 1.98
C ALA A 26 -11.41 -7.04 2.04
N LYS A 27 -11.30 -8.29 2.49
CA LYS A 27 -12.44 -9.19 2.65
C LYS A 27 -13.45 -8.68 3.70
N ARG A 28 -12.97 -8.21 4.85
CA ARG A 28 -13.83 -7.64 5.91
C ARG A 28 -14.62 -6.42 5.44
N ARG A 29 -14.08 -5.65 4.49
CA ARG A 29 -14.76 -4.48 3.92
C ARG A 29 -15.57 -4.79 2.66
N GLY A 30 -15.61 -6.05 2.20
CA GLY A 30 -16.34 -6.43 0.98
C GLY A 30 -15.69 -5.93 -0.32
N HIS A 31 -14.39 -5.65 -0.29
CA HIS A 31 -13.63 -5.24 -1.47
C HIS A 31 -13.17 -6.47 -2.25
N SER A 32 -13.48 -6.51 -3.55
CA SER A 32 -13.05 -7.59 -4.46
C SER A 32 -11.56 -7.55 -4.82
N GLN A 33 -10.87 -6.44 -4.48
CA GLN A 33 -9.46 -6.23 -4.78
C GLN A 33 -8.67 -5.67 -3.60
N VAL A 34 -7.43 -6.15 -3.44
CA VAL A 34 -6.41 -5.53 -2.59
C VAL A 34 -5.80 -4.35 -3.34
N THR A 35 -6.04 -3.16 -2.81
CA THR A 35 -5.57 -1.88 -3.38
C THR A 35 -4.33 -1.34 -2.64
N PRO A 36 -3.58 -0.37 -3.21
CA PRO A 36 -2.50 0.30 -2.49
C PRO A 36 -2.95 0.92 -1.16
N LEU A 37 -4.21 1.34 -1.05
CA LEU A 37 -4.76 1.91 0.17
C LEU A 37 -4.73 0.92 1.35
N HIS A 38 -5.04 -0.36 1.10
CA HIS A 38 -4.93 -1.42 2.11
C HIS A 38 -3.49 -1.56 2.60
N VAL A 39 -2.54 -1.57 1.66
CA VAL A 39 -1.11 -1.64 1.95
C VAL A 39 -0.66 -0.46 2.81
N THR A 40 -1.01 0.76 2.41
CA THR A 40 -0.60 1.97 3.13
C THR A 40 -1.18 2.02 4.53
N SER A 41 -2.46 1.66 4.70
CA SER A 41 -3.12 1.57 6.01
C SER A 41 -2.46 0.54 6.93
N THR A 42 -2.11 -0.64 6.40
CA THR A 42 -1.38 -1.68 7.15
C THR A 42 0.02 -1.22 7.53
N ILE A 43 0.75 -0.53 6.64
CA ILE A 43 2.09 -0.01 6.95
C ILE A 43 2.01 1.07 8.03
N LEU A 44 0.99 1.94 8.01
CA LEU A 44 0.80 3.02 8.98
C LEU A 44 0.52 2.50 10.40
N THR A 45 -0.18 1.37 10.50
CA THR A 45 -0.55 0.70 11.77
C THR A 45 0.47 -0.36 12.22
N SER A 46 1.39 -0.76 11.33
CA SER A 46 2.44 -1.74 11.65
C SER A 46 3.47 -1.21 12.64
N ARG A 47 4.13 -2.12 13.37
CA ARG A 47 5.30 -1.83 14.23
C ARG A 47 6.45 -1.16 13.45
N ARG A 48 6.52 -1.32 12.13
CA ARG A 48 7.50 -0.65 11.25
C ARG A 48 7.02 0.69 10.66
N SER A 49 5.92 1.26 11.16
CA SER A 49 5.36 2.51 10.65
C SER A 49 6.30 3.71 10.77
N ILE A 50 7.31 3.66 11.65
CA ILE A 50 8.24 4.78 11.87
C ILE A 50 8.97 5.23 10.60
N PHE A 51 9.41 4.29 9.75
CA PHE A 51 10.08 4.62 8.49
C PHE A 51 9.11 5.25 7.49
N PHE A 52 7.90 4.71 7.41
CA PHE A 52 6.84 5.25 6.56
C PHE A 52 6.44 6.65 6.99
N ARG A 53 6.20 6.86 8.29
CA ARG A 53 5.89 8.17 8.88
C ARG A 53 7.00 9.19 8.59
N ARG A 54 8.26 8.82 8.82
CA ARG A 54 9.41 9.68 8.47
C ARG A 54 9.44 10.04 6.99
N ALA A 55 9.21 9.07 6.09
CA ALA A 55 9.15 9.33 4.66
C ALA A 55 8.01 10.29 4.30
N CYS A 56 6.81 10.10 4.88
CA CYS A 56 5.68 11.01 4.69
C CYS A 56 5.99 12.43 5.11
N LEU A 57 6.57 12.62 6.32
CA LEU A 57 6.96 13.95 6.81
C LEU A 57 8.01 14.61 5.89
N LYS A 58 8.99 13.85 5.38
CA LYS A 58 9.99 14.37 4.43
C LYS A 58 9.38 14.77 3.09
N SER A 59 8.42 13.99 2.59
CA SER A 59 7.74 14.25 1.31
C SER A 59 6.66 15.34 1.38
N HIS A 60 6.36 15.86 2.56
CA HIS A 60 5.27 16.81 2.72
C HIS A 60 5.64 18.16 2.05
N PRO A 61 4.71 18.82 1.33
CA PRO A 61 5.02 20.06 0.61
C PRO A 61 5.57 21.17 1.51
N LEU A 62 5.06 21.27 2.75
CA LEU A 62 5.55 22.25 3.73
C LEU A 62 7.05 22.08 4.01
N THR A 63 7.54 20.85 4.01
CA THR A 63 8.95 20.52 4.23
C THR A 63 9.83 21.05 3.10
N SER A 64 9.30 21.15 1.87
CA SER A 64 10.00 21.76 0.73
C SER A 64 10.16 23.27 0.87
N PHE A 65 9.27 23.92 1.65
CA PHE A 65 9.36 25.34 2.01
C PHE A 65 10.13 25.57 3.32
N GLY A 66 10.87 24.57 3.82
CA GLY A 66 11.59 24.65 5.10
C GLY A 66 10.68 24.68 6.34
N ARG A 67 9.37 24.45 6.18
CA ARG A 67 8.41 24.44 7.29
C ARG A 67 8.24 23.04 7.84
N GLN A 68 8.27 22.91 9.16
CA GLN A 68 7.99 21.63 9.83
C GLN A 68 6.50 21.49 10.12
N ILE A 69 6.01 20.25 10.11
CA ILE A 69 4.66 19.93 10.56
C ILE A 69 4.61 20.11 12.08
N ALA A 70 3.85 21.09 12.55
CA ALA A 70 3.73 21.43 13.98
C ALA A 70 3.23 20.25 14.84
N HIS A 71 2.30 19.45 14.32
CA HIS A 71 1.72 18.31 15.04
C HIS A 71 1.74 17.02 14.20
N PRO A 72 2.88 16.28 14.19
CA PRO A 72 3.00 15.05 13.42
C PRO A 72 1.99 13.98 13.80
N SER A 73 1.65 13.86 15.09
CA SER A 73 0.67 12.89 15.58
C SER A 73 -0.73 13.14 15.00
N LEU A 74 -1.19 14.40 15.01
CA LEU A 74 -2.47 14.80 14.42
C LEU A 74 -2.48 14.57 12.90
N TYR A 75 -1.38 14.85 12.22
CA TYR A 75 -1.25 14.58 10.78
C TYR A 75 -1.50 13.11 10.45
N PHE A 76 -0.89 12.18 11.18
CA PHE A 76 -1.11 10.75 10.93
C PHE A 76 -2.48 10.24 11.35
N GLN A 77 -3.09 10.84 12.37
CA GLN A 77 -4.47 10.56 12.74
C GLN A 77 -5.44 11.01 11.64
N ALA A 78 -5.22 12.20 11.07
CA ALA A 78 -5.98 12.69 9.92
C ALA A 78 -5.76 11.80 8.68
N LEU A 79 -4.54 11.29 8.48
CA LEU A 79 -4.22 10.38 7.38
C LEU A 79 -5.01 9.06 7.51
N GLU A 80 -5.11 8.51 8.73
CA GLU A 80 -5.88 7.30 9.01
C GLU A 80 -7.38 7.51 8.76
N LEU A 81 -7.92 8.67 9.17
CA LEU A 81 -9.30 9.05 8.85
C LEU A 81 -9.52 9.16 7.34
N CYS A 82 -8.59 9.81 6.62
CA CYS A 82 -8.64 9.96 5.18
C CYS A 82 -8.64 8.60 4.46
N PHE A 83 -7.86 7.64 4.95
CA PHE A 83 -7.88 6.27 4.45
C PHE A 83 -9.24 5.60 4.67
N ASN A 84 -9.83 5.74 5.86
CA ASN A 84 -11.17 5.21 6.15
C ASN A 84 -12.25 5.80 5.22
N VAL A 85 -12.23 7.12 5.01
CA VAL A 85 -13.15 7.78 4.06
C VAL A 85 -12.92 7.25 2.64
N SER A 86 -11.66 7.09 2.24
CA SER A 86 -11.30 6.58 0.91
C SER A 86 -11.73 5.12 0.72
N PHE A 87 -11.66 4.29 1.77
CA PHE A 87 -12.17 2.91 1.73
C PHE A 87 -13.68 2.89 1.46
N ASN A 88 -14.46 3.79 2.08
CA ASN A 88 -15.91 3.85 1.89
C ASN A 88 -16.31 4.28 0.47
N ARG A 89 -15.37 4.82 -0.32
CA ARG A 89 -15.59 5.19 -1.73
C ARG A 89 -15.23 4.07 -2.71
N ILE A 90 -14.57 3.00 -2.25
CA ILE A 90 -14.23 1.86 -3.11
C ILE A 90 -15.51 1.07 -3.39
N PRO A 91 -15.78 0.67 -4.65
CA PRO A 91 -16.93 -0.17 -4.97
C PRO A 91 -16.90 -1.47 -4.16
N THR A 92 -17.95 -1.69 -3.38
CA THR A 92 -18.14 -2.94 -2.64
C THR A 92 -18.95 -3.90 -3.51
N ASN A 93 -18.52 -5.16 -3.59
CA ASN A 93 -19.30 -6.18 -4.27
C ASN A 93 -20.03 -7.00 -3.20
N PRO A 94 -21.38 -7.01 -3.17
CA PRO A 94 -22.13 -7.78 -2.17
C PRO A 94 -21.83 -9.29 -2.27
N ASN A 95 -21.43 -9.79 -3.44
CA ASN A 95 -21.03 -11.18 -3.65
C ASN A 95 -19.56 -11.47 -3.30
N SER A 96 -18.81 -10.48 -2.81
CA SER A 96 -17.41 -10.66 -2.40
C SER A 96 -17.22 -11.66 -1.26
N GLN A 97 -18.28 -11.93 -0.48
CA GLN A 97 -18.27 -12.97 0.56
C GLN A 97 -18.09 -14.38 -0.03
N PHE A 98 -18.59 -14.60 -1.25
CA PHE A 98 -18.45 -15.87 -1.99
C PHE A 98 -17.19 -15.93 -2.85
N GLN A 99 -16.44 -14.84 -2.99
CA GLN A 99 -15.14 -14.87 -3.67
C GLN A 99 -14.09 -15.47 -2.73
N THR A 100 -13.43 -16.54 -3.19
CA THR A 100 -12.42 -17.30 -2.45
C THR A 100 -11.19 -16.46 -2.08
N GLN A 101 -10.87 -15.41 -2.84
CA GLN A 101 -9.82 -14.46 -2.48
C GLN A 101 -9.94 -13.13 -3.25
N PRO A 102 -9.78 -11.97 -2.61
CA PRO A 102 -9.65 -10.69 -3.31
C PRO A 102 -8.39 -10.69 -4.19
N SER A 103 -8.54 -10.23 -5.43
CA SER A 103 -7.44 -10.14 -6.41
C SER A 103 -6.56 -8.90 -6.17
N LEU A 104 -5.40 -8.81 -6.81
CA LEU A 104 -4.54 -7.62 -6.72
C LEU A 104 -5.03 -6.53 -7.69
N ALA A 105 -5.22 -5.31 -7.20
CA ALA A 105 -5.56 -4.17 -8.06
C ALA A 105 -4.38 -3.81 -8.99
N ASN A 106 -4.68 -3.41 -10.23
CA ASN A 106 -3.67 -3.02 -11.23
C ASN A 106 -2.72 -1.92 -10.71
N ALA A 107 -3.24 -0.95 -9.96
CA ALA A 107 -2.44 0.11 -9.35
C ALA A 107 -1.40 -0.44 -8.36
N LEU A 108 -1.74 -1.50 -7.61
CA LEU A 108 -0.82 -2.16 -6.69
C LEU A 108 0.24 -2.95 -7.44
N VAL A 109 -0.14 -3.69 -8.47
CA VAL A 109 0.82 -4.38 -9.36
C VAL A 109 1.81 -3.39 -9.98
N ALA A 110 1.32 -2.23 -10.44
CA ALA A 110 2.18 -1.17 -10.99
C ALA A 110 3.12 -0.57 -9.94
N ALA A 111 2.63 -0.27 -8.73
CA ALA A 111 3.45 0.22 -7.63
C ALA A 111 4.56 -0.77 -7.25
N LEU A 112 4.24 -2.07 -7.26
CA LEU A 112 5.19 -3.14 -6.98
C LEU A 112 6.28 -3.26 -8.05
N ARG A 113 5.90 -3.17 -9.33
CA ARG A 113 6.86 -3.13 -10.43
C ARG A 113 7.81 -1.93 -10.31
N ARG A 114 7.29 -0.75 -9.94
CA ARG A 114 8.14 0.43 -9.68
C ARG A 114 9.08 0.22 -8.50
N ALA A 115 8.59 -0.34 -7.40
CA ALA A 115 9.42 -0.64 -6.24
C ALA A 115 10.54 -1.66 -6.56
N HIS A 116 10.25 -2.68 -7.37
CA HIS A 116 11.25 -3.63 -7.85
C HIS A 116 12.28 -2.94 -8.76
N ALA A 117 11.85 -2.14 -9.73
CA ALA A 117 12.76 -1.38 -10.58
C ALA A 117 13.64 -0.40 -9.79
N HIS A 118 13.13 0.17 -8.69
CA HIS A 118 13.91 1.00 -7.78
C HIS A 118 14.96 0.19 -7.01
N GLN A 119 14.62 -1.00 -6.53
CA GLN A 119 15.58 -1.87 -5.84
C GLN A 119 16.73 -2.31 -6.76
N ARG A 120 16.44 -2.65 -8.02
CA ARG A 120 17.49 -3.06 -8.96
C ARG A 120 18.50 -1.95 -9.26
N ARG A 121 18.04 -0.70 -9.35
CA ARG A 121 18.91 0.47 -9.54
C ARG A 121 19.81 0.69 -8.33
N TRP A 122 19.23 0.66 -7.13
CA TRP A 122 19.98 0.88 -5.89
C TRP A 122 20.93 -0.28 -5.52
N CYS A 123 20.69 -1.49 -6.02
CA CYS A 123 21.58 -2.64 -5.83
C CYS A 123 22.81 -2.60 -6.75
N ALA A 124 22.76 -1.83 -7.84
CA ALA A 124 23.90 -1.65 -8.76
C ALA A 124 24.84 -0.51 -8.34
N GLU A 125 24.45 0.30 -7.36
CA GLU A 125 25.22 1.42 -6.79
C GLU A 125 25.80 1.09 -5.39
N GLN A 126 25.74 -0.17 -4.95
CA GLN A 126 26.42 -0.70 -3.77
C GLN A 126 27.56 -1.62 -4.19
#